data_AF-A0A533UYW1-F1
#
_entry.id   AF-A0A533UYW1-F1
#
_cell.length_a   1.000
_cell.length_b   1.000
_cell.length_c   1.000
_cell.angle_alpha   90.00
_cell.angle_beta   90.00
_cell.angle_gamma   90.00
#
_symmetry.space_group_name_H-M   'P 1'
#
loop_
_entity.id
_entity.type
_entity.pdbx_description
1 polymer ?
#
loop_
_entity_poly.entity_id
_entity_poly.type
_entity_poly.pdbx_seq_one_letter_code
_entity_poly.pdbx_strand_id
1 'polypeptide(L)'
;MSSSKYVCASLLAVAISLSVFVTLSALDQAYAAKYPYKGQMSGQNEVPPVQTKASGEAEFTKVANATMKYRVNVTGLSNATGAHIHMGKTGANGEIIADLLNTPTSKDKDTAYGMIIRGNISASSLKGPMQGKTLDDLATAIEKGDTYVNVHTTAHQNGEIRGQLANTASTAKPSGSTNSTNSTVGFSTLTE
;
A
#
# COMPACT_ATOMS: atom_id res chain seq x y z
N MET A 1 36.88 -37.66 27.73
CA MET A 1 35.54 -37.53 27.10
C MET A 1 35.13 -36.07 27.15
N SER A 2 35.38 -35.31 26.08
CA SER A 2 34.37 -34.79 25.11
C SER A 2 33.61 -33.51 25.49
N SER A 3 34.31 -32.46 25.95
CA SER A 3 33.72 -31.12 26.14
C SER A 3 33.77 -30.24 24.88
N SER A 4 34.65 -30.55 23.93
CA SER A 4 34.86 -29.74 22.71
C SER A 4 33.79 -29.94 21.62
N LYS A 5 32.96 -30.98 21.71
CA LYS A 5 31.98 -31.32 20.66
C LYS A 5 30.65 -30.57 20.80
N TYR A 6 30.35 -30.02 21.97
CA TYR A 6 29.07 -29.34 22.24
C TYR A 6 29.12 -27.82 22.01
N VAL A 7 30.31 -27.19 22.10
CA VAL A 7 30.48 -25.74 21.87
C VAL A 7 30.35 -25.38 20.38
N CYS A 8 30.81 -26.25 19.47
CA CYS A 8 30.62 -26.05 18.02
C CYS A 8 29.18 -26.30 17.56
N ALA A 9 28.44 -27.18 18.26
CA ALA A 9 27.05 -27.47 17.92
C ALA A 9 26.09 -26.32 18.29
N SER A 10 26.36 -25.60 19.39
CA SER A 10 25.56 -24.45 19.81
C SER A 10 25.77 -23.19 18.95
N LEU A 11 26.99 -22.98 18.43
CA LEU A 11 27.29 -21.85 17.52
C LEU A 11 26.67 -22.07 16.13
N LEU A 12 26.61 -23.31 15.64
CA LEU A 12 25.97 -23.64 14.37
C LEU A 12 24.44 -23.44 14.40
N ALA A 13 23.78 -23.83 15.50
CA ALA A 13 22.32 -23.72 15.61
C ALA A 13 21.84 -22.26 15.66
N VAL A 14 22.58 -21.36 16.32
CA VAL A 14 22.28 -19.92 16.35
C VAL A 14 22.47 -19.30 14.95
N ALA A 15 23.56 -19.64 14.24
CA ALA A 15 23.82 -19.16 12.89
C ALA A 15 22.78 -19.65 11.85
N ILE A 16 22.27 -20.88 12.02
CA ILE A 16 21.19 -21.42 11.18
C ILE A 16 19.86 -20.70 11.48
N SER A 17 19.54 -20.44 12.74
CA SER A 17 18.31 -19.69 13.09
C SER A 17 18.33 -18.24 12.61
N LEU A 18 19.50 -17.59 12.65
CA LEU A 18 19.67 -16.20 12.19
C LEU A 18 19.61 -16.10 10.67
N SER A 19 20.19 -17.06 9.94
CA SER A 19 20.12 -17.09 8.47
C SER A 19 18.73 -17.44 7.94
N VAL A 20 17.95 -18.27 8.63
CA VAL A 20 16.54 -18.51 8.30
C VAL A 20 15.68 -17.26 8.56
N PHE A 21 15.91 -16.52 9.66
CA PHE A 21 15.22 -15.24 9.90
C PHE A 21 15.60 -14.16 8.87
N VAL A 22 16.89 -14.01 8.55
CA VAL A 22 17.38 -13.02 7.57
C VAL A 22 16.86 -13.30 6.16
N THR A 23 16.72 -14.58 5.77
CA THR A 23 16.19 -14.95 4.45
C THR A 23 14.67 -14.76 4.36
N LEU A 24 13.91 -15.00 5.43
CA LEU A 24 12.45 -14.76 5.44
C LEU A 24 12.11 -13.27 5.32
N SER A 25 12.88 -12.39 5.97
CA SER A 25 12.72 -10.93 5.84
C SER A 25 13.11 -10.37 4.46
N ALA A 26 14.04 -11.01 3.74
CA ALA A 26 14.47 -10.54 2.42
C ALA A 26 13.43 -10.81 1.31
N LEU A 27 12.60 -11.83 1.46
CA LEU A 27 11.51 -12.13 0.52
C LEU A 27 10.42 -11.05 0.57
N ASP A 28 10.07 -10.55 1.75
CA ASP A 28 9.12 -9.43 1.92
C ASP A 28 9.69 -8.12 1.35
N GLN A 29 10.99 -7.86 1.52
CA GLN A 29 11.65 -6.66 1.01
C GLN A 29 11.66 -6.61 -0.53
N ALA A 30 11.79 -7.76 -1.19
CA ALA A 30 11.71 -7.86 -2.65
C ALA A 30 10.27 -7.72 -3.19
N TYR A 31 9.25 -8.11 -2.40
CA TYR A 31 7.85 -7.93 -2.78
C TYR A 31 7.38 -6.48 -2.62
N ALA A 32 7.78 -5.80 -1.54
CA ALA A 32 7.53 -4.37 -1.32
C ALA A 32 8.14 -3.49 -2.42
N ALA A 33 9.28 -3.89 -3.00
CA ALA A 33 9.90 -3.21 -4.13
C ALA A 33 9.08 -3.32 -5.43
N LYS A 34 8.20 -4.32 -5.56
CA LYS A 34 7.41 -4.56 -6.79
C LYS A 34 6.09 -3.82 -6.82
N TYR A 35 5.48 -3.47 -5.67
CA TYR A 35 4.24 -2.68 -5.52
C TYR A 35 4.29 -1.79 -4.27
N PRO A 36 4.93 -0.61 -4.34
CA PRO A 36 5.10 0.23 -3.16
C PRO A 36 3.78 0.81 -2.64
N TYR A 37 2.80 1.03 -3.51
CA TYR A 37 1.55 1.69 -3.14
C TYR A 37 0.47 0.66 -2.84
N LYS A 38 -0.05 0.66 -1.63
CA LYS A 38 -1.05 -0.31 -1.17
C LYS A 38 -2.23 0.36 -0.46
N GLY A 39 -3.38 -0.28 -0.49
CA GLY A 39 -4.56 0.11 0.30
C GLY A 39 -5.37 -1.11 0.72
N GLN A 40 -5.57 -1.28 2.03
CA GLN A 40 -6.46 -2.29 2.58
C GLN A 40 -7.91 -1.78 2.54
N MET A 41 -8.80 -2.57 1.97
CA MET A 41 -10.15 -2.17 1.62
C MET A 41 -11.19 -2.86 2.50
N SER A 42 -12.13 -2.09 3.05
CA SER A 42 -13.26 -2.62 3.82
C SER A 42 -14.46 -1.66 3.78
N GLY A 43 -15.64 -2.16 4.12
CA GLY A 43 -16.84 -1.31 4.25
C GLY A 43 -16.75 -0.33 5.41
N GLN A 44 -15.95 -0.63 6.46
CA GLN A 44 -15.76 0.29 7.59
C GLN A 44 -14.97 1.55 7.22
N ASN A 45 -14.23 1.50 6.10
CA ASN A 45 -13.49 2.64 5.58
C ASN A 45 -14.35 3.55 4.67
N GLU A 46 -15.55 3.12 4.29
CA GLU A 46 -16.50 3.95 3.53
C GLU A 46 -16.96 5.15 4.35
N VAL A 47 -17.42 6.19 3.66
CA VAL A 47 -17.97 7.40 4.29
C VAL A 47 -19.35 7.69 3.69
N PRO A 48 -20.46 7.35 4.39
CA PRO A 48 -20.52 6.67 5.69
C PRO A 48 -20.14 5.17 5.62
N PRO A 49 -19.77 4.51 6.75
CA PRO A 49 -19.43 3.10 6.78
C PRO A 49 -20.53 2.17 6.26
N VAL A 50 -20.14 1.13 5.54
CA VAL A 50 -21.01 0.10 4.98
C VAL A 50 -20.85 -1.22 5.75
N GLN A 51 -21.98 -1.82 6.13
CA GLN A 51 -22.01 -3.15 6.75
C GLN A 51 -21.94 -4.22 5.67
N THR A 52 -20.74 -4.72 5.40
CA THR A 52 -20.47 -5.81 4.47
C THR A 52 -19.40 -6.74 5.04
N LYS A 53 -19.38 -7.99 4.58
CA LYS A 53 -18.27 -8.93 4.84
C LYS A 53 -17.16 -8.80 3.78
N ALA A 54 -17.37 -7.97 2.76
CA ALA A 54 -16.40 -7.78 1.72
C ALA A 54 -15.14 -7.08 2.22
N SER A 55 -14.01 -7.46 1.64
CA SER A 55 -12.70 -6.87 1.92
C SER A 55 -11.84 -6.91 0.66
N GLY A 56 -10.74 -6.19 0.65
CA GLY A 56 -9.80 -6.28 -0.45
C GLY A 56 -8.45 -5.65 -0.19
N GLU A 57 -7.55 -5.81 -1.14
CA GLU A 57 -6.27 -5.13 -1.19
C GLU A 57 -6.07 -4.57 -2.59
N ALA A 58 -5.76 -3.28 -2.67
CA ALA A 58 -5.35 -2.62 -3.89
C ALA A 58 -3.83 -2.39 -3.86
N GLU A 59 -3.14 -2.74 -4.94
CA GLU A 59 -1.70 -2.60 -5.10
C GLU A 59 -1.38 -1.87 -6.40
N PHE A 60 -0.45 -0.91 -6.33
CA PHE A 60 -0.01 -0.11 -7.49
C PHE A 60 1.52 0.00 -7.56
N THR A 61 2.03 0.05 -8.78
CA THR A 61 3.45 0.27 -9.07
C THR A 61 3.61 1.19 -10.24
N LYS A 62 4.35 2.27 -10.02
CA LYS A 62 4.87 3.05 -11.14
C LYS A 62 6.02 2.28 -11.79
N VAL A 63 5.88 1.94 -13.07
CA VAL A 63 6.96 1.34 -13.86
C VAL A 63 7.67 2.42 -14.67
N ALA A 64 8.93 2.18 -15.06
CA ALA A 64 9.80 3.16 -15.74
C ALA A 64 9.27 3.71 -17.08
N ASN A 65 8.16 3.18 -17.61
CA ASN A 65 7.59 3.51 -18.90
C ASN A 65 6.28 4.32 -18.80
N ALA A 66 6.22 5.30 -17.90
CA ALA A 66 5.07 6.22 -17.76
C ALA A 66 3.70 5.51 -17.61
N THR A 67 3.68 4.34 -16.97
CA THR A 67 2.45 3.61 -16.63
C THR A 67 2.47 3.24 -15.15
N MET A 68 1.30 3.22 -14.54
CA MET A 68 1.09 2.70 -13.21
C MET A 68 0.28 1.41 -13.31
N LYS A 69 0.93 0.27 -13.02
CA LYS A 69 0.28 -1.04 -12.99
C LYS A 69 -0.52 -1.17 -11.71
N TYR A 70 -1.68 -1.80 -11.78
CA TYR A 70 -2.49 -2.08 -10.60
C TYR A 70 -3.02 -3.51 -10.56
N ARG A 71 -3.26 -3.98 -9.34
CA ARG A 71 -4.04 -5.16 -9.02
C ARG A 71 -4.94 -4.84 -7.83
N VAL A 72 -6.23 -5.05 -7.96
CA VAL A 72 -7.21 -4.97 -6.88
C VAL A 72 -7.78 -6.37 -6.70
N ASN A 73 -7.54 -6.96 -5.53
CA ASN A 73 -8.08 -8.27 -5.16
C ASN A 73 -9.15 -8.05 -4.10
N VAL A 74 -10.37 -8.50 -4.36
CA VAL A 74 -11.50 -8.35 -3.44
C VAL A 74 -12.06 -9.72 -3.11
N THR A 75 -12.53 -9.88 -1.87
CA THR A 75 -13.16 -11.09 -1.34
C THR A 75 -14.52 -10.71 -0.79
N GLY A 76 -15.51 -11.60 -0.89
CA GLY A 76 -16.86 -11.38 -0.39
C GLY A 76 -17.76 -10.55 -1.30
N LEU A 77 -17.28 -10.14 -2.49
CA LEU A 77 -18.09 -9.50 -3.53
C LEU A 77 -17.70 -10.01 -4.93
N SER A 78 -18.66 -10.02 -5.85
CA SER A 78 -18.48 -10.31 -7.29
C SER A 78 -19.32 -9.33 -8.11
N ASN A 79 -19.15 -9.30 -9.43
CA ASN A 79 -19.90 -8.42 -10.34
C ASN A 79 -19.84 -6.93 -9.93
N ALA A 80 -18.63 -6.41 -9.69
CA ALA A 80 -18.45 -5.00 -9.38
C ALA A 80 -18.99 -4.16 -10.54
N THR A 81 -19.68 -3.07 -10.22
CA THR A 81 -20.21 -2.13 -11.21
C THR A 81 -19.24 -0.99 -11.48
N GLY A 82 -18.25 -0.79 -10.61
CA GLY A 82 -17.17 0.17 -10.78
C GLY A 82 -16.02 -0.08 -9.82
N ALA A 83 -14.83 0.34 -10.22
CA ALA A 83 -13.67 0.41 -9.35
C ALA A 83 -12.86 1.66 -9.71
N HIS A 84 -12.55 2.49 -8.73
CA HIS A 84 -12.02 3.83 -8.98
C HIS A 84 -10.90 4.21 -8.02
N ILE A 85 -10.00 5.07 -8.48
CA ILE A 85 -9.19 5.90 -7.57
C ILE A 85 -9.89 7.23 -7.42
N HIS A 86 -9.99 7.73 -6.19
CA HIS A 86 -10.54 9.04 -5.85
C HIS A 86 -9.50 9.96 -5.23
N MET A 87 -9.69 11.28 -5.38
CA MET A 87 -8.93 12.33 -4.69
C MET A 87 -9.62 12.73 -3.39
N GLY A 88 -9.23 12.11 -2.28
CA GLY A 88 -9.74 12.44 -0.95
C GLY A 88 -8.89 11.83 0.17
N LYS A 89 -8.77 12.58 1.27
CA LYS A 89 -8.12 12.13 2.51
C LYS A 89 -8.98 11.11 3.24
N THR A 90 -8.38 10.42 4.20
CA THR A 90 -9.10 9.55 5.14
C THR A 90 -10.29 10.30 5.75
N GLY A 91 -11.48 9.68 5.73
CA GLY A 91 -12.70 10.26 6.28
C GLY A 91 -13.42 11.28 5.39
N ALA A 92 -12.89 11.61 4.21
CA ALA A 92 -13.53 12.51 3.25
C ALA A 92 -13.80 11.81 1.91
N ASN A 93 -14.94 12.12 1.29
CA ASN A 93 -15.24 11.70 -0.08
C ASN A 93 -14.58 12.63 -1.09
N GLY A 94 -14.22 12.08 -2.25
CA GLY A 94 -13.44 12.75 -3.28
C GLY A 94 -13.95 12.49 -4.69
N GLU A 95 -13.56 13.34 -5.64
CA GLU A 95 -13.83 13.11 -7.06
C GLU A 95 -13.04 11.90 -7.60
N ILE A 96 -13.61 11.21 -8.58
CA ILE A 96 -12.92 10.12 -9.30
C ILE A 96 -11.76 10.71 -10.11
N ILE A 97 -10.57 10.13 -9.98
CA ILE A 97 -9.37 10.51 -10.73
C ILE A 97 -8.86 9.42 -11.68
N ALA A 98 -9.27 8.16 -11.49
CA ALA A 98 -8.99 7.07 -12.43
C ALA A 98 -10.07 5.98 -12.36
N ASP A 99 -10.37 5.35 -13.50
CA ASP A 99 -11.19 4.14 -13.59
C ASP A 99 -10.28 2.91 -13.67
N LEU A 100 -10.64 1.86 -12.93
CA LEU A 100 -9.87 0.63 -12.80
C LEU A 100 -10.61 -0.58 -13.37
N LEU A 101 -11.91 -0.48 -13.67
CA LEU A 101 -12.70 -1.63 -14.14
C LEU A 101 -13.05 -1.49 -15.62
N ASN A 102 -13.56 -0.33 -16.05
CA ASN A 102 -14.12 -0.14 -17.39
C ASN A 102 -13.13 0.57 -18.32
N THR A 103 -11.91 0.03 -18.43
CA THR A 103 -10.85 0.62 -19.27
C THR A 103 -10.30 -0.37 -20.30
N PRO A 104 -9.73 0.09 -21.44
CA PRO A 104 -9.18 -0.82 -22.46
C PRO A 104 -8.08 -1.76 -21.96
N THR A 105 -7.41 -1.43 -20.86
CA THR A 105 -6.33 -2.26 -20.29
C THR A 105 -6.79 -3.11 -19.12
N SER A 106 -8.01 -2.85 -18.61
CA SER A 106 -8.57 -3.60 -17.50
C SER A 106 -8.82 -5.04 -17.91
N LYS A 107 -8.49 -5.95 -17.01
CA LYS A 107 -8.87 -7.35 -17.04
C LYS A 107 -9.39 -7.68 -15.67
N ASP A 108 -10.64 -8.10 -15.61
CA ASP A 108 -11.28 -8.59 -14.43
C ASP A 108 -11.56 -10.10 -14.55
N LYS A 109 -11.68 -10.75 -13.40
CA LYS A 109 -12.05 -12.15 -13.30
C LYS A 109 -12.70 -12.41 -11.95
N ASP A 110 -13.90 -12.97 -11.98
CA ASP A 110 -14.51 -13.56 -10.80
C ASP A 110 -13.77 -14.84 -10.37
N THR A 111 -13.71 -15.02 -9.07
CA THR A 111 -13.15 -16.18 -8.37
C THR A 111 -14.26 -16.83 -7.54
N ALA A 112 -13.98 -17.98 -6.94
CA ALA A 112 -14.94 -18.66 -6.06
C ALA A 112 -15.38 -17.79 -4.86
N TYR A 113 -14.58 -16.79 -4.47
CA TYR A 113 -14.77 -16.03 -3.23
C TYR A 113 -14.75 -14.52 -3.42
N GLY A 114 -14.66 -14.01 -4.66
CA GLY A 114 -14.27 -12.63 -4.89
C GLY A 114 -14.01 -12.31 -6.35
N MET A 115 -13.31 -11.21 -6.64
CA MET A 115 -12.79 -10.94 -7.99
C MET A 115 -11.38 -10.33 -7.95
N ILE A 116 -10.69 -10.42 -9.07
CA ILE A 116 -9.41 -9.73 -9.28
C ILE A 116 -9.57 -8.78 -10.45
N ILE A 117 -9.20 -7.51 -10.27
CA ILE A 117 -9.17 -6.47 -11.29
C ILE A 117 -7.72 -6.04 -11.49
N ARG A 118 -7.24 -5.95 -12.73
CA ARG A 118 -5.86 -5.57 -13.04
C ARG A 118 -5.77 -4.78 -14.34
N GLY A 119 -4.80 -3.90 -14.43
CA GLY A 119 -4.59 -3.11 -15.65
C GLY A 119 -3.47 -2.10 -15.50
N ASN A 120 -3.51 -1.08 -16.34
CA ASN A 120 -2.52 0.00 -16.37
C ASN A 120 -3.23 1.36 -16.40
N ILE A 121 -2.71 2.31 -15.63
CA ILE A 121 -3.10 3.72 -15.69
C ILE A 121 -2.00 4.47 -16.45
N SER A 122 -2.41 5.27 -17.43
CA SER A 122 -1.56 6.26 -18.09
C SER A 122 -1.91 7.67 -17.60
N ALA A 123 -1.01 8.63 -17.76
CA ALA A 123 -1.31 10.04 -17.45
C ALA A 123 -2.55 10.55 -18.21
N SER A 124 -2.74 10.11 -19.46
CA SER A 124 -3.90 10.45 -20.28
C SER A 124 -5.23 9.86 -19.78
N SER A 125 -5.19 8.84 -18.93
CA SER A 125 -6.40 8.23 -18.33
C SER A 125 -6.84 8.92 -17.04
N LEU A 126 -6.03 9.86 -16.52
CA LEU A 126 -6.38 10.64 -15.34
C LEU A 126 -7.51 11.62 -15.65
N LYS A 127 -8.42 11.78 -14.71
CA LYS A 127 -9.62 12.62 -14.84
C LYS A 127 -9.85 13.48 -13.59
N GLY A 128 -10.89 14.32 -13.62
CA GLY A 128 -11.23 15.22 -12.51
C GLY A 128 -10.05 16.13 -12.14
N PRO A 129 -9.72 16.32 -10.86
CA PRO A 129 -8.63 17.21 -10.43
C PRO A 129 -7.23 16.74 -10.86
N MET A 130 -7.11 15.53 -11.40
CA MET A 130 -5.87 14.96 -11.93
C MET A 130 -5.79 14.99 -13.46
N GLN A 131 -6.79 15.54 -14.16
CA GLN A 131 -6.77 15.65 -15.61
C GLN A 131 -5.57 16.51 -16.08
N GLY A 132 -4.82 15.99 -17.06
CA GLY A 132 -3.64 16.66 -17.62
C GLY A 132 -2.39 16.62 -16.71
N LYS A 133 -2.47 15.98 -15.53
CA LYS A 133 -1.32 15.77 -14.65
C LYS A 133 -0.52 14.52 -15.03
N THR A 134 0.66 14.38 -14.43
CA THR A 134 1.55 13.25 -14.63
C THR A 134 1.26 12.11 -13.66
N LEU A 135 1.84 10.93 -13.91
CA LEU A 135 1.82 9.85 -12.92
C LEU A 135 2.73 10.12 -11.71
N ASP A 136 3.66 11.07 -11.81
CA ASP A 136 4.42 11.57 -10.65
C ASP A 136 3.55 12.40 -9.72
N ASP A 137 2.64 13.20 -10.27
CA ASP A 137 1.64 13.91 -9.48
C ASP A 137 0.72 12.92 -8.75
N LEU A 138 0.26 11.87 -9.43
CA LEU A 138 -0.53 10.80 -8.81
C LEU A 138 0.25 10.10 -7.68
N ALA A 139 1.50 9.73 -7.93
CA ALA A 139 2.37 9.13 -6.91
C ALA A 139 2.55 10.05 -5.70
N THR A 140 2.75 11.34 -5.93
CA THR A 140 2.85 12.36 -4.88
C THR A 140 1.56 12.47 -4.07
N ALA A 141 0.39 12.41 -4.71
CA ALA A 141 -0.90 12.43 -4.02
C ALA A 141 -1.12 11.16 -3.18
N ILE A 142 -0.71 9.99 -3.68
CA ILE A 142 -0.71 8.74 -2.90
C ILE A 142 0.19 8.89 -1.66
N GLU A 143 1.40 9.43 -1.83
CA GLU A 143 2.37 9.61 -0.75
C GLU A 143 1.91 10.60 0.33
N LYS A 144 1.11 11.59 -0.05
CA LYS A 144 0.44 12.51 0.89
C LYS A 144 -0.77 11.90 1.60
N GLY A 145 -1.21 10.72 1.20
CA GLY A 145 -2.43 10.09 1.70
C GLY A 145 -3.69 10.83 1.21
N ASP A 146 -3.64 11.47 0.05
CA ASP A 146 -4.75 12.23 -0.54
C ASP A 146 -5.59 11.38 -1.51
N THR A 147 -5.35 10.07 -1.62
CA THR A 147 -6.06 9.19 -2.56
C THR A 147 -6.52 7.89 -1.95
N TYR A 148 -7.67 7.38 -2.40
CA TYR A 148 -8.19 6.07 -2.02
C TYR A 148 -8.71 5.29 -3.22
N VAL A 149 -8.78 3.98 -3.07
CA VAL A 149 -9.49 3.08 -4.00
C VAL A 149 -10.85 2.75 -3.43
N ASN A 150 -11.85 2.70 -4.31
CA ASN A 150 -13.21 2.29 -4.00
C ASN A 150 -13.70 1.24 -5.00
N VAL A 151 -14.50 0.29 -4.55
CA VAL A 151 -15.21 -0.69 -5.40
C VAL A 151 -16.69 -0.63 -5.11
N HIS A 152 -17.50 -0.62 -6.17
CA HIS A 152 -18.94 -0.45 -6.15
C HIS A 152 -19.63 -1.74 -6.62
N THR A 153 -20.83 -1.98 -6.11
CA THR A 153 -21.73 -3.04 -6.59
C THR A 153 -23.13 -2.48 -6.80
N THR A 154 -24.04 -3.27 -7.37
CA THR A 154 -25.45 -2.89 -7.52
C THR A 154 -26.12 -2.57 -6.18
N ALA A 155 -25.76 -3.29 -5.11
CA ALA A 155 -26.28 -3.07 -3.76
C ALA A 155 -25.69 -1.81 -3.09
N HIS A 156 -24.47 -1.43 -3.46
CA HIS A 156 -23.70 -0.35 -2.86
C HIS A 156 -23.13 0.59 -3.94
N GLN A 157 -24.00 1.32 -4.62
CA GLN A 157 -23.64 2.15 -5.77
C GLN A 157 -22.68 3.29 -5.42
N ASN A 158 -22.76 3.82 -4.19
CA ASN A 158 -21.86 4.88 -3.71
C ASN A 158 -20.51 4.35 -3.22
N GLY A 159 -20.34 3.02 -3.13
CA GLY A 159 -19.14 2.34 -2.66
C GLY A 159 -19.48 1.23 -1.67
N GLU A 160 -18.92 0.04 -1.89
CA GLU A 160 -19.05 -1.10 -0.96
C GLU A 160 -17.83 -1.22 -0.05
N ILE A 161 -16.63 -1.08 -0.63
CA ILE A 161 -15.35 -1.16 0.10
C ILE A 161 -14.36 -0.09 -0.37
N ARG A 162 -13.69 0.53 0.61
CA ARG A 162 -12.71 1.61 0.40
C ARG A 162 -11.39 1.30 1.08
N GLY A 163 -10.28 1.69 0.47
CA GLY A 163 -8.96 1.67 1.11
C GLY A 163 -8.13 2.89 0.75
N GLN A 164 -7.60 3.60 1.75
CA GLN A 164 -6.66 4.69 1.53
C GLN A 164 -5.35 4.13 0.96
N LEU A 165 -4.78 4.79 -0.05
CA LEU A 165 -3.51 4.39 -0.62
C LEU A 165 -2.35 5.02 0.17
N ALA A 166 -1.30 4.25 0.39
CA ALA A 166 -0.07 4.69 1.03
C ALA A 166 1.15 4.00 0.44
N ASN A 167 2.32 4.66 0.52
CA ASN A 167 3.59 4.05 0.15
C ASN A 167 4.15 3.19 1.31
N THR A 168 4.10 1.87 1.13
CA THR A 168 4.55 0.87 2.11
C THR A 168 6.04 0.49 1.95
N ALA A 169 6.70 0.91 0.87
CA ALA A 169 8.13 0.73 0.71
C ALA A 169 8.94 1.70 1.61
N SER A 170 8.40 2.90 1.86
CA SER A 170 9.01 3.89 2.76
C SER A 170 8.90 3.53 4.25
N THR A 171 7.90 2.72 4.63
CA THR A 171 7.69 2.27 6.02
C THR A 171 8.53 1.04 6.39
N ALA A 172 9.14 0.36 5.41
CA ALA A 172 9.97 -0.83 5.62
C ALA A 172 11.47 -0.51 5.86
N LYS A 173 11.88 0.75 5.77
CA LYS A 173 13.20 1.20 6.24
C LYS A 173 13.09 1.42 7.76
N PRO A 174 13.93 0.81 8.61
CA PRO A 174 13.91 1.15 10.02
C PRO A 174 14.20 2.65 10.11
N SER A 175 13.26 3.38 10.69
CA SER A 175 13.40 4.80 11.00
C SER A 175 14.61 4.95 11.91
N GLY A 176 15.78 5.15 11.31
CA GLY A 176 16.96 5.66 11.99
C GLY A 176 16.59 7.03 12.50
N SER A 177 16.18 7.09 13.76
CA SER A 177 16.03 8.32 14.53
C SER A 177 17.37 9.05 14.50
N THR A 178 17.55 9.99 13.57
CA THR A 178 18.60 10.99 13.68
C THR A 178 18.10 12.05 14.63
N ASN A 179 18.30 11.79 15.92
CA ASN A 179 18.11 12.76 16.98
C ASN A 179 19.22 13.83 16.84
N SER A 180 18.94 14.91 16.11
CA SER A 180 19.79 16.10 16.07
C SER A 180 19.16 17.17 16.93
N THR A 181 19.55 17.19 18.20
CA THR A 181 19.50 18.40 19.02
C THR A 181 20.92 18.73 19.44
N ASN A 182 21.56 19.56 18.63
CA ASN A 182 22.77 20.28 19.00
C ASN A 182 22.38 21.31 20.07
N SER A 183 22.36 20.91 21.34
CA SER A 183 22.27 21.84 22.47
C SER A 183 23.68 22.16 22.94
N THR A 184 24.10 23.36 22.56
CA THR A 184 25.29 24.06 23.04
C THR A 184 25.38 24.00 24.56
N VAL A 185 26.47 23.41 25.05
CA VAL A 185 26.91 23.47 26.45
C VAL A 185 27.22 24.92 26.82
N GLY A 186 26.38 25.51 27.67
CA GLY A 186 26.64 26.78 28.34
C GLY A 186 26.74 26.54 29.84
N PHE A 187 27.96 26.32 30.35
CA PHE A 187 28.24 26.28 31.78
C PHE A 187 28.71 27.66 32.21
N SER A 188 27.85 28.41 32.92
CA SER A 188 28.17 29.70 33.53
C SER A 188 28.22 29.56 35.04
N THR A 189 29.28 30.12 35.61
CA THR A 189 29.73 30.16 37.01
C THR A 189 28.78 30.88 37.97
N LEU A 190 28.57 30.30 39.16
CA LEU A 190 28.27 30.96 40.47
C LEU A 190 28.76 29.97 41.57
N THR A 191 29.92 30.17 42.23
CA THR A 191 30.11 30.85 43.53
C THR A 191 29.02 30.61 44.57
N GLU A 192 29.27 29.69 45.50
CA GLU A 192 29.52 29.91 46.94
C GLU A 192 30.44 28.80 47.47
#